data_AF-A0A1K1NPZ6-F1
#
_entry.id   AF-A0A1K1NPZ6-F1
#
_cell.length_a   1.000
_cell.length_b   1.000
_cell.length_c   1.000
_cell.angle_alpha   90.00
_cell.angle_beta   90.00
_cell.angle_gamma   90.00
#
_symmetry.space_group_name_H-M   'P 1'
#
loop_
_entity.id
_entity.type
_entity.pdbx_description
1 polymer ?
#
loop_
_entity_poly.entity_id
_entity_poly.type
_entity_poly.pdbx_seq_one_letter_code
_entity_poly.pdbx_strand_id
1 'polypeptide(L)'
;MTYMLNSIDEAVDRKFLVTKSLSNQVKAGTLVHIMGTKEIDDGVVVDYRVTDTGQDFSIRFAGVKEFCQWARPDTFIARYYESFSQKEILHYIKVNNRSFANFCLPIILGVVVVAIILALIIKGTVGVIVAVVLSIAGVAASMFLYNSQKKNVKLKLYQKVSTNWGIAFK
;
A
#
# COMPACT_ATOMS: atom_id res chain seq x y z
N MET A 1 -3.92 3.24 -10.21
CA MET A 1 -3.79 4.22 -9.11
C MET A 1 -3.77 5.57 -9.76
N THR A 2 -4.79 6.37 -9.51
CA THR A 2 -4.89 7.75 -9.98
C THR A 2 -3.74 8.52 -9.34
N TYR A 3 -2.87 9.10 -10.16
CA TYR A 3 -1.88 10.07 -9.68
C TYR A 3 -2.69 11.22 -9.09
N MET A 4 -2.56 11.45 -7.78
CA MET A 4 -3.46 12.35 -7.04
C MET A 4 -3.09 13.83 -7.17
N LEU A 5 -2.04 14.14 -7.94
CA LEU A 5 -1.55 15.49 -8.14
C LEU A 5 -1.49 15.76 -9.64
N ASN A 6 -2.15 16.81 -10.10
CA ASN A 6 -2.07 17.24 -11.50
C ASN A 6 -0.81 18.09 -11.74
N SER A 7 -0.29 18.74 -10.70
CA SER A 7 0.96 19.50 -10.67
C SER A 7 1.69 19.26 -9.35
N ILE A 8 3.01 19.47 -9.28
CA ILE A 8 3.74 19.31 -8.02
C ILE A 8 3.34 20.38 -7.00
N ASP A 9 2.94 21.57 -7.44
CA ASP A 9 2.59 22.67 -6.55
C ASP A 9 1.37 22.34 -5.66
N GLU A 10 0.50 21.45 -6.11
CA GLU A 10 -0.60 20.90 -5.30
C GLU A 10 -0.11 20.09 -4.10
N ALA A 11 1.18 19.74 -4.02
CA ALA A 11 1.77 19.04 -2.88
C ALA A 11 2.18 20.01 -1.75
N VAL A 12 2.39 21.29 -2.05
CA VAL A 12 2.80 22.29 -1.05
C VAL A 12 1.75 22.42 0.04
N ASP A 13 2.20 22.63 1.28
CA ASP A 13 1.38 22.74 2.50
C ASP A 13 0.52 21.50 2.80
N ARG A 14 0.85 20.35 2.21
CA ARG A 14 0.18 19.07 2.47
C ARG A 14 1.12 18.09 3.16
N LYS A 15 0.51 17.25 4.00
CA LYS A 15 1.21 16.14 4.66
C LYS A 15 1.12 14.88 3.79
N PHE A 16 2.26 14.23 3.60
CA PHE A 16 2.38 12.98 2.86
C PHE A 16 2.97 11.88 3.74
N LEU A 17 2.49 10.66 3.51
CA LEU A 17 3.04 9.48 4.13
C LEU A 17 4.18 8.92 3.26
N VAL A 18 5.39 8.89 3.82
CA VAL A 18 6.55 8.30 3.16
C VAL A 18 6.38 6.80 3.06
N THR A 19 6.41 6.26 1.84
CA THR A 19 6.25 4.83 1.58
C THR A 19 7.57 4.10 1.34
N LYS A 20 8.62 4.82 0.92
CA LYS A 20 9.96 4.30 0.69
C LYS A 20 11.00 5.09 1.47
N SER A 21 11.84 4.40 2.25
CA SER A 21 12.91 5.04 3.01
C SER A 21 13.99 5.61 2.09
N LEU A 22 14.59 6.72 2.52
CA LEU A 22 15.79 7.29 1.93
C LEU A 22 16.90 7.29 2.96
N SER A 23 18.09 6.86 2.54
CA SER A 23 19.25 6.81 3.43
C SER A 23 19.54 8.21 3.97
N ASN A 24 19.78 8.31 5.27
CA ASN A 24 20.16 9.54 5.97
C ASN A 24 19.13 10.70 5.93
N GLN A 25 17.89 10.45 5.50
CA GLN A 25 16.88 11.49 5.42
C GLN A 25 15.61 11.10 6.18
N VAL A 26 14.79 10.21 5.63
CA VAL A 26 13.50 9.85 6.22
C VAL A 26 13.16 8.37 6.01
N LYS A 27 12.57 7.77 7.03
CA LYS A 27 12.16 6.36 7.04
C LYS A 27 10.76 6.21 6.48
N ALA A 28 10.47 5.07 5.87
CA ALA A 28 9.12 4.69 5.52
C ALA A 28 8.22 4.65 6.76
N GLY A 29 6.97 5.04 6.60
CA GLY A 29 5.99 5.15 7.68
C GLY A 29 6.02 6.49 8.42
N THR A 30 6.92 7.41 8.06
CA THR A 30 6.97 8.76 8.64
C THR A 30 6.11 9.73 7.84
N LEU A 31 5.52 10.72 8.52
CA LEU A 31 4.85 11.84 7.86
C LEU A 31 5.81 12.99 7.57
N VAL A 32 5.74 13.46 6.33
CA VAL A 32 6.47 14.65 5.89
C VAL A 32 5.48 15.74 5.50
N HIS A 33 5.79 16.97 5.86
CA HIS A 33 5.07 18.15 5.41
C HIS A 33 5.85 18.79 4.27
N ILE A 34 5.23 18.95 3.10
CA ILE A 34 5.91 19.58 1.97
C ILE A 34 5.86 21.09 2.15
N MET A 35 7.04 21.69 2.28
CA MET A 35 7.22 23.12 2.53
C MET A 35 7.32 23.91 1.22
N GLY A 36 7.81 23.27 0.16
CA GLY A 36 8.02 23.92 -1.13
C GLY A 36 8.34 22.91 -2.22
N THR A 37 8.06 23.31 -3.45
CA THR A 37 8.35 22.55 -4.65
C THR A 37 8.98 23.46 -5.69
N LYS A 38 9.90 22.91 -6.47
CA LYS A 38 10.52 23.62 -7.58
C LYS A 38 10.64 22.69 -8.77
N GLU A 39 9.97 23.02 -9.87
CA GLU A 39 10.21 22.36 -11.15
C GLU A 39 11.58 22.81 -11.70
N ILE A 40 12.33 21.85 -12.21
CA ILE A 40 13.63 22.03 -12.86
C ILE A 40 13.60 21.26 -14.18
N ASP A 41 14.49 21.60 -15.12
CA ASP A 41 14.46 21.05 -16.48
C ASP A 41 14.47 19.51 -16.53
N ASP A 42 15.08 18.88 -15.52
CA ASP A 42 15.26 17.43 -15.39
C ASP A 42 14.44 16.82 -14.23
N GLY A 43 13.35 17.47 -13.80
CA GLY A 43 12.42 16.91 -12.82
C GLY A 43 11.95 17.91 -11.76
N VAL A 44 11.87 17.48 -10.51
CA VAL A 44 11.24 18.26 -9.45
C VAL A 44 12.03 18.16 -8.15
N VAL A 45 12.28 19.29 -7.52
CA VAL A 45 12.82 19.39 -6.17
C VAL A 45 11.68 19.60 -5.20
N VAL A 46 11.69 18.86 -4.09
CA VAL A 46 10.68 18.89 -3.05
C VAL A 46 11.36 19.14 -1.72
N ASP A 47 11.06 20.28 -1.11
CA ASP A 47 11.50 20.65 0.23
C ASP A 47 10.45 20.18 1.23
N TYR A 48 10.86 19.44 2.24
CA TYR A 48 9.95 18.86 3.21
C TYR A 48 10.50 18.88 4.63
N ARG A 49 9.57 18.95 5.59
CA ARG A 49 9.82 18.85 7.02
C ARG A 49 9.35 17.50 7.55
N VAL A 50 10.20 16.80 8.30
CA VAL A 50 9.79 15.60 9.03
C VAL A 50 8.92 15.99 10.21
N THR A 51 7.71 15.46 10.31
CA THR A 51 6.73 15.89 11.32
C THR A 51 7.20 15.59 12.75
N ASP A 52 7.89 14.46 12.94
CA ASP A 52 8.27 13.98 14.28
C ASP A 52 9.52 14.69 14.83
N THR A 53 10.47 15.05 13.96
CA THR A 53 11.75 15.65 14.35
C THR A 53 11.84 17.14 14.06
N GLY A 54 10.93 17.68 13.24
CA GLY A 54 10.97 19.06 12.76
C GLY A 54 12.13 19.37 11.81
N GLN A 55 12.91 18.36 11.40
CA GLN A 55 14.07 18.55 10.52
C GLN A 55 13.64 18.76 9.07
N ASP A 56 14.29 19.74 8.44
CA ASP A 56 14.05 20.10 7.04
C ASP A 56 15.05 19.39 6.12
N PHE A 57 14.55 18.88 5.01
CA PHE A 57 15.31 18.19 3.99
C PHE A 57 14.83 18.61 2.60
N SER A 58 15.68 18.41 1.60
CA SER A 58 15.36 18.61 0.19
C SER A 58 15.70 17.36 -0.59
N ILE A 59 14.83 16.97 -1.50
CA ILE A 59 15.03 15.82 -2.38
C ILE A 59 14.63 16.17 -3.82
N ARG A 60 15.39 15.63 -4.76
CA ARG A 60 15.10 15.68 -6.20
C ARG A 60 14.49 14.38 -6.67
N PHE A 61 13.43 14.49 -7.47
CA PHE A 61 12.77 13.41 -8.19
C PHE A 61 12.85 13.68 -9.69
N ALA A 62 12.85 12.65 -10.52
CA ALA A 62 12.79 12.79 -11.98
C ALA A 62 11.42 13.33 -12.45
N GLY A 63 10.39 13.30 -11.60
CA GLY A 63 9.09 13.88 -11.88
C GLY A 63 8.05 13.62 -10.79
N VAL A 64 6.87 14.21 -10.96
CA VAL A 64 5.72 14.09 -10.02
C VAL A 64 5.35 12.63 -9.73
N LYS A 65 5.46 11.77 -10.74
CA LYS A 65 5.19 10.33 -10.61
C LYS A 65 6.11 9.66 -9.61
N GLU A 66 7.40 9.97 -9.63
CA GLU A 66 8.37 9.37 -8.70
C GLU A 66 8.17 9.91 -7.28
N PHE A 67 7.86 11.21 -7.15
CA PHE A 67 7.43 11.80 -5.88
C PHE A 67 6.20 11.06 -5.31
N CYS A 68 5.17 10.84 -6.11
CA CYS A 68 3.95 10.11 -5.73
C CYS A 68 4.19 8.62 -5.40
N GLN A 69 5.26 8.02 -5.94
CA GLN A 69 5.68 6.67 -5.56
C GLN A 69 6.45 6.66 -4.25
N TRP A 70 7.22 7.71 -3.98
CA TRP A 70 7.97 7.85 -2.74
C TRP A 70 7.06 8.20 -1.57
N ALA A 71 6.19 9.19 -1.71
CA ALA A 71 5.24 9.61 -0.70
C ALA A 71 3.84 9.74 -1.28
N ARG A 72 2.84 9.36 -0.47
CA ARG A 72 1.43 9.37 -0.89
C ARG A 72 0.60 10.26 0.02
N PRO A 73 -0.40 10.96 -0.53
CA PRO A 73 -1.37 11.65 0.30
C PRO A 73 -2.24 10.59 1.01
N ASP A 74 -2.20 10.57 2.33
CA ASP A 74 -3.03 9.68 3.15
C ASP A 74 -3.60 10.48 4.31
N THR A 75 -4.74 11.12 4.07
CA THR A 75 -5.39 12.04 5.02
C THR A 75 -5.77 11.34 6.32
N PHE A 76 -6.10 10.05 6.27
CA PHE A 76 -6.43 9.27 7.45
C PHE A 76 -5.20 9.06 8.35
N ILE A 77 -4.10 8.57 7.78
CA ILE A 77 -2.86 8.42 8.55
C ILE A 77 -2.31 9.79 8.99
N ALA A 78 -2.41 10.81 8.14
CA ALA A 78 -1.99 12.17 8.49
C ALA A 78 -2.73 12.75 9.70
N ARG A 79 -4.02 12.43 9.85
CA ARG A 79 -4.87 12.94 10.94
C ARG A 79 -4.69 12.20 12.26
N TYR A 80 -4.43 10.89 12.21
CA TYR A 80 -4.35 10.03 13.41
C TYR A 80 -2.97 9.42 13.62
N TYR A 81 -1.93 10.05 13.07
CA TYR A 81 -0.57 9.55 13.11
C TYR A 81 -0.12 9.17 14.52
N GLU A 82 -0.41 10.04 15.49
CA GLU A 82 -0.07 9.85 16.91
C GLU A 82 -0.75 8.64 17.55
N SER A 83 -1.87 8.18 16.99
CA SER A 83 -2.59 6.98 17.47
C SER A 83 -1.99 5.67 16.95
N PHE A 84 -1.05 5.73 15.99
CA PHE A 84 -0.47 4.56 15.35
C PHE A 84 1.01 4.42 15.66
N SER A 85 1.44 3.19 15.92
CA SER A 85 2.85 2.85 15.94
C SER A 85 3.43 2.81 14.52
N GLN A 86 4.71 3.12 14.38
CA GLN A 86 5.41 3.02 13.10
C GLN A 86 5.27 1.63 12.46
N LYS A 87 5.25 0.56 13.27
CA LYS A 87 5.05 -0.82 12.79
C LYS A 87 3.70 -1.02 12.11
N GLU A 88 2.63 -0.44 12.65
CA GLU A 88 1.28 -0.52 12.08
C GLU A 88 1.19 0.25 10.76
N ILE A 89 1.77 1.44 10.70
CA ILE A 89 1.82 2.26 9.49
C ILE A 89 2.62 1.54 8.39
N LEU A 90 3.77 0.95 8.73
CA LEU A 90 4.56 0.14 7.80
C LEU A 90 3.80 -1.09 7.30
N HIS A 91 3.08 -1.79 8.19
CA HIS A 91 2.25 -2.91 7.79
C HIS A 91 1.13 -2.49 6.83
N TYR A 92 0.49 -1.36 7.10
CA TYR A 92 -0.52 -0.78 6.22
C TYR A 92 0.03 -0.35 4.87
N ILE A 93 1.20 0.29 4.82
CA ILE A 93 1.91 0.60 3.56
C ILE A 93 2.16 -0.69 2.78
N LYS A 94 2.72 -1.71 3.43
CA LYS A 94 3.05 -3.01 2.81
C LYS A 94 1.82 -3.70 2.23
N VAL A 95 0.71 -3.74 2.96
CA VAL A 95 -0.53 -4.40 2.51
C VAL A 95 -1.21 -3.59 1.40
N ASN A 96 -1.20 -2.27 1.46
CA ASN A 96 -1.85 -1.44 0.45
C ASN A 96 -1.05 -1.36 -0.86
N ASN A 97 0.29 -1.32 -0.79
CA ASN A 97 1.19 -1.28 -1.95
C ASN A 97 1.41 -2.65 -2.61
N ARG A 98 0.98 -3.76 -1.99
CA ARG A 98 1.03 -5.09 -2.63
C ARG A 98 0.17 -5.10 -3.89
N SER A 99 0.83 -5.31 -5.03
CA SER A 99 0.16 -5.69 -6.27
C SER A 99 -0.57 -7.02 -6.10
N PHE A 100 -1.74 -7.13 -6.73
CA PHE A 100 -2.49 -8.38 -6.82
C PHE A 100 -1.60 -9.51 -7.35
N ALA A 101 -0.77 -9.22 -8.35
CA ALA A 101 0.17 -10.20 -8.92
C ALA A 101 1.15 -10.73 -7.87
N ASN A 102 1.84 -9.87 -7.12
CA ASN A 102 2.83 -10.31 -6.13
C ASN A 102 2.23 -11.10 -4.95
N PHE A 103 0.93 -10.94 -4.66
CA PHE A 103 0.26 -11.67 -3.58
C PHE A 103 -0.39 -12.96 -4.07
N CYS A 104 -1.10 -12.91 -5.20
CA CYS A 104 -1.90 -14.03 -5.70
C CYS A 104 -1.10 -15.01 -6.55
N LEU A 105 -0.02 -14.58 -7.22
CA LEU A 105 0.73 -15.42 -8.16
C LEU A 105 1.32 -16.69 -7.52
N PRO A 106 1.90 -16.67 -6.29
CA PRO A 106 2.32 -17.89 -5.60
C PRO A 106 1.15 -18.84 -5.31
N ILE A 107 0.00 -18.29 -4.94
CA ILE A 107 -1.21 -19.07 -4.61
C ILE A 107 -1.78 -19.70 -5.89
N ILE A 108 -1.87 -18.93 -6.97
CA ILE A 108 -2.35 -19.39 -8.27
C ILE A 108 -1.42 -20.47 -8.82
N LEU A 109 -0.09 -20.29 -8.74
CA LEU A 109 0.87 -21.33 -9.15
C LEU A 109 0.67 -22.62 -8.35
N GLY A 110 0.50 -22.53 -7.03
CA GLY A 110 0.21 -23.70 -6.19
C GLY A 110 -1.07 -24.42 -6.61
N VAL A 111 -2.14 -23.68 -6.87
CA VAL A 111 -3.43 -24.24 -7.33
C VAL A 111 -3.28 -24.92 -8.69
N VAL A 112 -2.55 -24.32 -9.64
CA VAL A 112 -2.32 -24.88 -10.97
C VAL A 112 -1.52 -26.18 -10.89
N VAL A 113 -0.48 -26.24 -10.07
CA VAL A 113 0.32 -27.47 -9.88
C VAL A 113 -0.54 -28.59 -9.31
N VAL A 114 -1.36 -28.30 -8.29
CA VAL A 114 -2.28 -29.29 -7.70
C VAL A 114 -3.32 -29.75 -8.72
N ALA A 115 -3.85 -28.83 -9.53
CA ALA A 115 -4.81 -29.16 -10.58
C ALA A 115 -4.21 -30.07 -11.66
N ILE A 116 -2.94 -29.86 -12.05
CA ILE A 116 -2.22 -30.73 -13.00
C ILE A 116 -2.00 -32.13 -12.40
N ILE A 117 -1.56 -32.22 -11.14
CA ILE A 117 -1.36 -33.52 -10.46
C ILE A 117 -2.68 -34.29 -10.39
N LEU A 118 -3.77 -33.63 -10.03
CA LEU A 118 -5.11 -34.25 -9.97
C LEU A 118 -5.61 -34.70 -11.35
N ALA A 119 -5.35 -33.92 -12.40
CA ALA A 119 -5.69 -34.31 -13.77
C ALA A 119 -4.88 -35.52 -14.26
N LEU A 120 -3.65 -35.72 -13.78
CA LEU A 120 -2.83 -36.90 -14.09
C LEU A 120 -3.30 -38.16 -13.34
N ILE A 121 -3.79 -38.01 -12.11
CA ILE A 121 -4.30 -39.13 -11.28
C ILE A 121 -5.69 -39.55 -11.75
N ILE A 122 -6.58 -38.58 -11.98
CA ILE A 122 -7.97 -38.82 -12.40
C ILE A 122 -8.02 -38.80 -13.92
N LYS A 123 -7.90 -39.97 -14.55
CA LYS A 123 -7.88 -40.08 -16.02
C LYS A 123 -9.24 -39.72 -16.65
N GLY A 124 -9.19 -39.18 -17.86
CA GLY A 124 -10.37 -38.88 -18.68
C GLY A 124 -10.98 -37.50 -18.45
N THR A 125 -12.14 -37.25 -19.06
CA THR A 125 -12.86 -35.96 -19.02
C THR A 125 -13.19 -35.49 -17.60
N VAL A 126 -13.39 -36.42 -16.66
CA VAL A 126 -13.68 -36.10 -15.26
C VAL A 126 -12.51 -35.38 -14.59
N GLY A 127 -11.26 -35.80 -14.84
CA GLY A 127 -10.08 -35.14 -14.28
C GLY A 127 -9.90 -33.71 -14.78
N VAL A 128 -10.21 -33.48 -16.06
CA VAL A 128 -10.18 -32.13 -16.67
C VAL A 128 -11.23 -31.22 -16.03
N ILE A 129 -12.46 -31.71 -15.83
CA ILE A 129 -13.53 -30.93 -15.19
C ILE A 129 -13.13 -30.54 -13.76
N VAL A 130 -12.62 -31.50 -12.98
CA VAL A 130 -12.16 -31.24 -11.60
C VAL A 130 -11.02 -30.22 -11.57
N ALA A 131 -10.05 -30.33 -12.47
CA ALA A 131 -8.94 -29.39 -12.56
C ALA A 131 -9.39 -27.96 -12.92
N VAL A 132 -10.35 -27.81 -13.83
CA VAL A 132 -10.91 -26.50 -14.21
C VAL A 132 -11.67 -25.87 -13.04
N VAL A 133 -12.54 -26.64 -12.38
CA VAL A 133 -13.32 -26.14 -11.23
C VAL A 133 -12.39 -25.71 -10.08
N LEU A 134 -11.37 -26.51 -9.76
CA LEU A 134 -10.38 -26.16 -8.73
C LEU A 134 -9.56 -24.92 -9.09
N SER A 135 -9.22 -24.75 -10.36
CA SER A 135 -8.49 -23.56 -10.83
C SER A 135 -9.33 -22.30 -10.65
N ILE A 136 -10.61 -22.33 -11.04
CA ILE A 136 -11.53 -21.20 -10.86
C ILE A 136 -11.73 -20.91 -9.37
N ALA A 137 -11.97 -21.94 -8.55
CA ALA A 137 -12.15 -21.79 -7.11
C ALA A 137 -10.90 -21.20 -6.44
N GLY A 138 -9.70 -21.63 -6.83
CA GLY A 138 -8.44 -21.10 -6.30
C GLY A 138 -8.20 -19.64 -6.66
N VAL A 139 -8.52 -19.22 -7.89
CA VAL A 139 -8.46 -17.81 -8.29
C VAL A 139 -9.46 -16.97 -7.49
N ALA A 140 -10.70 -17.42 -7.36
CA ALA A 140 -11.73 -16.74 -6.59
C ALA A 140 -11.35 -16.61 -5.11
N ALA A 141 -10.85 -17.68 -4.49
CA ALA A 141 -10.37 -17.69 -3.11
C ALA A 141 -9.18 -16.73 -2.91
N SER A 142 -8.21 -16.73 -3.84
CA SER A 142 -7.07 -15.81 -3.80
C SER A 142 -7.50 -14.35 -3.85
N MET A 143 -8.46 -14.03 -4.74
CA MET A 143 -9.00 -12.69 -4.86
C MET A 143 -9.78 -12.26 -3.61
N PHE A 144 -10.57 -13.16 -3.04
CA PHE A 144 -11.28 -12.92 -1.79
C PHE A 144 -10.32 -12.65 -0.63
N LEU A 145 -9.28 -13.48 -0.48
CA LEU A 145 -8.27 -13.31 0.57
C LEU A 145 -7.49 -12.01 0.43
N TYR A 146 -7.12 -11.63 -0.80
CA TYR A 146 -6.44 -10.36 -1.07
C TYR A 146 -7.28 -9.15 -0.62
N ASN A 147 -8.55 -9.12 -1.03
CA ASN A 147 -9.47 -8.03 -0.68
C ASN A 147 -9.80 -8.03 0.82
N SER A 148 -10.01 -9.20 1.42
CA SER A 148 -10.29 -9.36 2.84
C SER A 148 -9.10 -8.90 3.70
N GLN A 149 -7.87 -9.24 3.33
CA GLN A 149 -6.67 -8.77 4.03
C GLN A 149 -6.57 -7.24 4.01
N LYS A 150 -6.79 -6.61 2.84
CA LYS A 150 -6.80 -5.16 2.73
C LYS A 150 -7.88 -4.51 3.58
N LYS A 151 -9.09 -5.07 3.57
CA LYS A 151 -10.23 -4.58 4.37
C LYS A 151 -9.94 -4.72 5.87
N ASN A 152 -9.47 -5.87 6.31
CA ASN A 152 -9.20 -6.15 7.73
C ASN A 152 -8.10 -5.24 8.30
N VAL A 153 -7.03 -4.97 7.55
CA VAL A 153 -5.97 -4.06 8.00
C VAL A 153 -6.50 -2.63 8.14
N LYS A 154 -7.30 -2.15 7.19
CA LYS A 154 -7.96 -0.84 7.30
C LYS A 154 -8.89 -0.81 8.51
N LEU A 155 -9.76 -1.81 8.67
CA LEU A 155 -10.69 -1.89 9.79
C LEU A 155 -9.97 -1.86 11.14
N LYS A 156 -8.84 -2.56 11.29
CA LYS A 156 -8.04 -2.51 12.52
C LYS A 156 -7.54 -1.11 12.86
N LEU A 157 -7.08 -0.36 11.85
CA LEU A 157 -6.65 1.03 12.05
C LEU A 157 -7.84 1.93 12.41
N TYR A 158 -8.97 1.80 11.71
CA TYR A 158 -10.20 2.55 12.05
C TYR A 158 -10.70 2.23 13.45
N GLN A 159 -10.69 0.95 13.84
CA GLN A 159 -11.11 0.52 15.18
C GLN A 159 -10.27 1.21 16.26
N LYS A 160 -8.95 1.26 16.09
CA LYS A 160 -8.03 1.89 17.06
C LYS A 160 -8.29 3.39 17.23
N VAL A 161 -8.58 4.08 16.13
CA VAL A 161 -9.00 5.49 16.18
C VAL A 161 -10.36 5.62 16.85
N SER A 162 -11.32 4.74 16.50
CA SER A 162 -12.68 4.78 17.04
C SER A 162 -12.74 4.50 18.54
N THR A 163 -11.88 3.63 19.08
CA THR A 163 -11.77 3.38 20.54
C THR A 163 -11.36 4.62 21.32
N ASN A 164 -10.67 5.57 20.68
CA ASN A 164 -10.30 6.87 21.29
C ASN A 164 -11.31 7.99 20.95
N TRP A 165 -12.34 7.72 20.14
CA TRP A 165 -13.31 8.72 19.67
C TRP A 165 -14.63 8.73 20.44
N GLY A 166 -14.81 7.83 21.39
CA GLY A 166 -15.94 7.84 22.30
C GLY A 166 -17.00 6.80 21.97
N ILE A 167 -17.49 6.20 23.05
CA ILE A 167 -18.53 5.17 23.17
C ILE A 167 -18.05 3.78 22.74
N ALA A 168 -17.53 3.05 23.73
CA ALA A 168 -17.51 1.60 23.71
C ALA A 168 -18.94 1.10 23.48
N PHE A 169 -19.23 0.60 22.28
CA PHE A 169 -20.40 -0.24 22.08
C PHE A 169 -20.12 -1.56 22.79
N LYS A 170 -20.64 -1.63 24.01
CA LYS A 170 -20.64 -2.82 24.87
C LYS A 170 -21.64 -3.84 24.33
#